data_AF-A0A960MYU6-F1
#
_entry.id   AF-A0A960MYU6-F1
#
_cell.length_a   1.000
_cell.length_b   1.000
_cell.length_c   1.000
_cell.angle_alpha   90.00
_cell.angle_beta   90.00
_cell.angle_gamma   90.00
#
_symmetry.space_group_name_H-M   'P 1'
#
loop_
_entity.id
_entity.type
_entity.pdbx_description
1 polymer ?
#
loop_
_entity_poly.entity_id
_entity_poly.type
_entity_poly.pdbx_seq_one_letter_code
_entity_poly.pdbx_strand_id
1 'polypeptide(L)'
;DAKKGLEVQAQALVKAYTMGIAQGVSCIQWFSGMDGDSGPMGLLERDGTPRPAYTAMAQMIRHLGQHPRYLGWVLVDGWDYGFVFEGAEGRVLVTWARGAADHVKFGREVRIVDPITGEVFQSDSHLLTKSPILVLDVSDAEAEEAGKHLGKPLPWGGDFSNSESVSITMGDRGEERGLHTLSGDALAEAVVAYGGSARAGSVPGGNLFVVDPGFLSYDATPIEIRVEVRRNEANDNAGFKLDYESSQGLKSAGGWYTIPDNREWHTATWRIEDPQFVNYWGYNFGLNSDGNQYNRYYIRSVTVTKLKP
;
A
#
# COMPACT_ATOMS: atom_id res chain seq x y z
N ASP A 1 -13.01 0.09 3.30
CA ASP A 1 -13.83 1.12 3.98
C ASP A 1 -15.07 1.39 3.13
N ALA A 2 -16.18 0.71 3.41
CA ALA A 2 -17.42 0.89 2.65
C ALA A 2 -17.99 2.32 2.71
N LYS A 3 -17.54 3.14 3.69
CA LYS A 3 -17.92 4.55 3.79
C LYS A 3 -17.37 5.39 2.64
N LYS A 4 -16.36 4.90 1.91
CA LYS A 4 -15.78 5.58 0.75
C LYS A 4 -16.61 5.38 -0.54
N GLY A 5 -17.71 4.62 -0.48
CA GLY A 5 -18.64 4.42 -1.60
C GLY A 5 -18.48 3.07 -2.30
N LEU A 6 -19.53 2.69 -3.04
CA LEU A 6 -19.64 1.38 -3.71
C LEU A 6 -18.62 1.21 -4.84
N GLU A 7 -18.31 2.29 -5.57
CA GLU A 7 -17.31 2.27 -6.62
C GLU A 7 -15.91 2.03 -6.07
N VAL A 8 -15.56 2.63 -4.92
CA VAL A 8 -14.27 2.42 -4.27
C VAL A 8 -14.09 0.96 -3.83
N GLN A 9 -15.17 0.30 -3.38
CA GLN A 9 -15.15 -1.13 -3.09
C GLN A 9 -14.83 -1.96 -4.35
N ALA A 10 -15.48 -1.64 -5.48
CA ALA A 10 -15.26 -2.33 -6.75
C ALA A 10 -13.84 -2.13 -7.28
N GLN A 11 -13.30 -0.90 -7.21
CA GLN A 11 -11.92 -0.60 -7.57
C GLN A 11 -10.93 -1.36 -6.68
N ALA A 12 -11.19 -1.41 -5.37
CA ALA A 12 -10.36 -2.15 -4.42
C ALA A 12 -10.38 -3.66 -4.70
N LEU A 13 -11.53 -4.21 -5.10
CA LEU A 13 -11.64 -5.61 -5.52
C LEU A 13 -10.71 -5.90 -6.70
N VAL A 14 -10.80 -5.11 -7.77
CA VAL A 14 -9.95 -5.33 -8.96
C VAL A 14 -8.48 -5.30 -8.60
N LYS A 15 -8.05 -4.28 -7.85
CA LYS A 15 -6.66 -4.13 -7.42
C LYS A 15 -6.21 -5.29 -6.52
N ALA A 16 -7.04 -5.70 -5.56
CA ALA A 16 -6.70 -6.78 -4.63
C ALA A 16 -6.50 -8.11 -5.36
N TYR A 17 -7.39 -8.46 -6.29
CA TYR A 17 -7.24 -9.68 -7.09
C TYR A 17 -6.05 -9.59 -8.04
N THR A 18 -5.87 -8.48 -8.77
CA THR A 18 -4.72 -8.29 -9.66
C THR A 18 -3.40 -8.41 -8.92
N MET A 19 -3.24 -7.71 -7.80
CA MET A 19 -2.00 -7.76 -7.01
C MET A 19 -1.81 -9.13 -6.35
N GLY A 20 -2.88 -9.74 -5.82
CA GLY A 20 -2.79 -11.06 -5.19
C GLY A 20 -2.35 -12.13 -6.19
N ILE A 21 -2.93 -12.15 -7.40
CA ILE A 21 -2.51 -13.08 -8.46
C ILE A 21 -1.06 -12.80 -8.88
N ALA A 22 -0.69 -11.53 -9.08
CA ALA A 22 0.68 -11.14 -9.45
C ALA A 22 1.73 -11.54 -8.40
N GLN A 23 1.34 -11.59 -7.12
CA GLN A 23 2.17 -12.03 -5.99
C GLN A 23 2.11 -13.54 -5.75
N GLY A 24 1.44 -14.31 -6.60
CA GLY A 24 1.39 -15.77 -6.51
C GLY A 24 0.47 -16.29 -5.40
N VAL A 25 -0.48 -15.48 -4.92
CA VAL A 25 -1.51 -15.96 -3.98
C VAL A 25 -2.36 -17.02 -4.67
N SER A 26 -2.34 -18.23 -4.11
CA SER A 26 -2.99 -19.40 -4.71
C SER A 26 -4.52 -19.36 -4.63
N CYS A 27 -5.08 -18.67 -3.63
CA CYS A 27 -6.51 -18.52 -3.45
C CYS A 27 -6.83 -17.19 -2.73
N ILE A 28 -7.74 -16.41 -3.32
CA ILE A 28 -8.26 -15.18 -2.72
C ILE A 28 -9.76 -15.39 -2.49
N GLN A 29 -10.22 -15.18 -1.27
CA GLN A 29 -11.63 -15.28 -0.91
C GLN A 29 -12.16 -13.88 -0.60
N TRP A 30 -13.11 -13.41 -1.41
CA TRP A 30 -13.75 -12.12 -1.14
C TRP A 30 -14.72 -12.24 0.04
N PHE A 31 -14.54 -11.37 1.02
CA PHE A 31 -15.50 -11.17 2.10
C PHE A 31 -16.37 -9.93 1.77
N SER A 32 -17.65 -10.07 1.41
CA SER A 32 -18.49 -11.29 1.38
C SER A 32 -19.30 -11.43 0.08
N GLY A 33 -19.91 -12.59 -0.14
CA GLY A 33 -20.77 -12.80 -1.32
C GLY A 33 -22.01 -11.90 -1.32
N MET A 34 -22.62 -11.69 -0.16
CA MET A 34 -23.79 -10.84 0.07
C MET A 34 -23.59 -9.99 1.31
N ASP A 35 -24.20 -8.83 1.36
CA ASP A 35 -24.25 -7.98 2.56
C ASP A 35 -24.84 -8.74 3.74
N GLY A 36 -24.26 -8.52 4.93
CA GLY A 36 -24.67 -9.24 6.14
C GLY A 36 -24.58 -8.36 7.38
N ASP A 37 -24.43 -8.99 8.53
CA ASP A 37 -24.32 -8.31 9.82
C ASP A 37 -22.98 -7.59 10.00
N SER A 38 -21.96 -7.97 9.23
CA SER A 38 -20.66 -7.31 9.19
C SER A 38 -20.64 -6.03 8.34
N GLY A 39 -21.79 -5.61 7.81
CA GLY A 39 -21.95 -4.38 7.02
C GLY A 39 -22.01 -4.60 5.50
N PRO A 40 -22.02 -3.50 4.72
CA PRO A 40 -22.24 -3.52 3.28
C PRO A 40 -20.96 -3.87 2.50
N MET A 41 -20.46 -5.09 2.72
CA MET A 41 -19.22 -5.62 2.15
C MET A 41 -19.46 -6.67 1.04
N GLY A 42 -20.73 -6.91 0.70
CA GLY A 42 -21.16 -7.89 -0.28
C GLY A 42 -20.72 -7.57 -1.70
N LEU A 43 -20.65 -8.60 -2.55
CA LEU A 43 -20.82 -8.43 -4.00
C LEU A 43 -22.29 -8.14 -4.33
N LEU A 44 -23.21 -8.70 -3.55
CA LEU A 44 -24.64 -8.48 -3.63
C LEU A 44 -25.16 -7.71 -2.43
N GLU A 45 -26.20 -6.91 -2.62
CA GLU A 45 -27.02 -6.38 -1.54
C GLU A 45 -27.80 -7.48 -0.81
N ARG A 46 -28.40 -7.16 0.35
CA ARG A 46 -29.18 -8.13 1.15
C ARG A 46 -30.37 -8.73 0.39
N ASP A 47 -30.91 -8.04 -0.61
CA ASP A 47 -32.00 -8.52 -1.44
C ASP A 47 -31.53 -9.27 -2.70
N GLY A 48 -30.21 -9.45 -2.87
CA GLY A 48 -29.60 -10.09 -4.02
C GLY A 48 -29.27 -9.16 -5.19
N THR A 49 -29.54 -7.85 -5.08
CA THR A 49 -29.20 -6.88 -6.12
C THR A 49 -27.68 -6.80 -6.32
N PRO A 50 -27.15 -6.89 -7.55
CA PRO A 50 -25.72 -6.75 -7.80
C PRO A 50 -25.17 -5.37 -7.45
N ARG A 51 -24.04 -5.33 -6.74
CA ARG A 51 -23.26 -4.10 -6.52
C ARG A 51 -22.23 -3.90 -7.63
N PRO A 52 -21.63 -2.70 -7.78
CA PRO A 52 -20.54 -2.48 -8.74
C PRO A 52 -19.38 -3.50 -8.60
N ALA A 53 -19.10 -3.98 -7.38
CA ALA A 53 -18.08 -5.00 -7.15
C ALA A 53 -18.43 -6.36 -7.80
N TYR A 54 -19.71 -6.70 -7.93
CA TYR A 54 -20.16 -7.89 -8.65
C TYR A 54 -19.85 -7.78 -10.15
N THR A 55 -20.19 -6.63 -10.76
CA THR A 55 -19.85 -6.34 -12.15
C THR A 55 -18.34 -6.39 -12.37
N ALA A 56 -17.56 -5.75 -11.49
CA ALA A 56 -16.10 -5.77 -11.52
C ALA A 56 -15.52 -7.19 -11.50
N MET A 57 -16.00 -8.03 -10.58
CA MET A 57 -15.61 -9.44 -10.54
C MET A 57 -15.98 -10.18 -11.83
N ALA A 58 -17.18 -9.96 -12.36
CA ALA A 58 -17.62 -10.58 -13.61
C ALA A 58 -16.75 -10.16 -14.81
N GLN A 59 -16.36 -8.89 -14.92
CA GLN A 59 -15.47 -8.42 -15.98
C GLN A 59 -14.06 -8.98 -15.83
N MET A 60 -13.53 -9.07 -14.61
CA MET A 60 -12.25 -9.74 -14.37
C MET A 60 -12.30 -11.20 -14.83
N ILE A 61 -13.32 -11.97 -14.44
CA ILE A 61 -13.47 -13.37 -14.86
C ILE A 61 -13.61 -13.47 -16.39
N ARG A 62 -14.38 -12.56 -17.00
CA ARG A 62 -14.58 -12.54 -18.45
C ARG A 62 -13.27 -12.34 -19.22
N HIS A 63 -12.45 -11.38 -18.80
CA HIS A 63 -11.27 -10.96 -19.57
C HIS A 63 -9.99 -11.65 -19.14
N LEU A 64 -9.78 -11.87 -17.84
CA LEU A 64 -8.62 -12.59 -17.30
C LEU A 64 -8.84 -14.12 -17.31
N GLY A 65 -10.08 -14.58 -17.29
CA GLY A 65 -10.42 -15.99 -17.13
C GLY A 65 -10.46 -16.42 -15.66
N GLN A 66 -10.77 -17.70 -15.44
CA GLN A 66 -10.82 -18.29 -14.09
C GLN A 66 -9.44 -18.58 -13.50
N HIS A 67 -8.44 -18.78 -14.38
CA HIS A 67 -7.07 -19.12 -14.01
C HIS A 67 -6.07 -18.29 -14.84
N PRO A 68 -6.08 -16.95 -14.71
CA PRO A 68 -5.14 -16.11 -15.44
C PRO A 68 -3.70 -16.46 -15.06
N ARG A 69 -2.83 -16.48 -16.07
CA ARG A 69 -1.40 -16.68 -15.85
C ARG A 69 -0.71 -15.31 -15.86
N TYR A 70 -0.15 -14.91 -14.73
CA TYR A 70 0.63 -13.68 -14.65
C TYR A 70 1.91 -13.78 -15.50
N LEU A 71 2.18 -12.75 -16.30
CA LEU A 71 3.33 -12.67 -17.20
C LEU A 71 4.43 -11.75 -16.67
N GLY A 72 4.11 -10.89 -15.70
CA GLY A 72 5.02 -9.91 -15.14
C GLY A 72 4.42 -8.49 -15.16
N TRP A 73 5.22 -7.51 -14.76
CA TRP A 73 4.81 -6.12 -14.65
C TRP A 73 5.57 -5.21 -15.61
N VAL A 74 4.98 -4.09 -15.97
CA VAL A 74 5.58 -3.03 -16.80
C VAL A 74 5.31 -1.66 -16.19
N LEU A 75 6.07 -0.65 -16.61
CA LEU A 75 5.74 0.75 -16.37
C LEU A 75 5.02 1.31 -17.59
N VAL A 76 3.73 1.60 -17.45
CA VAL A 76 2.95 2.30 -18.47
C VAL A 76 3.42 3.75 -18.51
N ASP A 77 3.85 4.17 -19.71
CA ASP A 77 4.48 5.48 -19.96
C ASP A 77 5.65 5.81 -19.00
N GLY A 78 6.37 4.76 -18.55
CA GLY A 78 7.52 4.90 -17.65
C GLY A 78 7.19 5.26 -16.20
N TRP A 79 5.91 5.35 -15.82
CA TRP A 79 5.51 5.80 -14.47
C TRP A 79 4.49 4.89 -13.78
N ASP A 80 3.37 4.59 -14.43
CA ASP A 80 2.26 3.87 -13.80
C ASP A 80 2.45 2.36 -13.85
N TYR A 81 2.01 1.63 -12.82
CA TYR A 81 2.21 0.19 -12.77
C TYR A 81 1.19 -0.55 -13.63
N GLY A 82 1.69 -1.40 -14.52
CA GLY A 82 0.91 -2.30 -15.35
C GLY A 82 1.18 -3.77 -15.00
N PHE A 83 0.12 -4.57 -14.91
CA PHE A 83 0.21 -6.01 -14.67
C PHE A 83 -0.30 -6.78 -15.88
N VAL A 84 0.56 -7.60 -16.48
CA VAL A 84 0.20 -8.33 -17.71
C VAL A 84 -0.16 -9.77 -17.36
N PHE A 85 -1.27 -10.25 -17.91
CA PHE A 85 -1.76 -11.61 -17.75
C PHE A 85 -2.02 -12.24 -19.11
N GLU A 86 -1.83 -13.55 -19.20
CA GLU A 86 -2.55 -14.38 -20.15
C GLU A 86 -4.01 -14.45 -19.69
N GLY A 87 -4.90 -13.80 -20.44
CA GLY A 87 -6.33 -13.75 -20.16
C GLY A 87 -7.12 -14.86 -20.86
N ALA A 88 -8.44 -14.73 -20.87
CA ALA A 88 -9.34 -15.74 -21.44
C ALA A 88 -9.28 -15.79 -22.98
N GLU A 89 -9.17 -14.63 -23.63
CA GLU A 89 -9.18 -14.49 -25.10
C GLU A 89 -7.85 -13.95 -25.66
N GLY A 90 -6.87 -13.70 -24.79
CA GLY A 90 -5.59 -13.10 -25.15
C GLY A 90 -4.99 -12.34 -23.98
N ARG A 91 -3.90 -11.61 -24.24
CA ARG A 91 -3.18 -10.89 -23.19
C ARG A 91 -3.93 -9.65 -22.73
N VAL A 92 -3.95 -9.46 -21.41
CA VAL A 92 -4.64 -8.35 -20.75
C VAL A 92 -3.67 -7.63 -19.84
N LEU A 93 -3.63 -6.30 -19.96
CA LEU A 93 -2.92 -5.40 -19.07
C LEU A 93 -3.93 -4.81 -18.09
N VAL A 94 -3.69 -4.95 -16.79
CA VAL A 94 -4.44 -4.23 -15.76
C VAL A 94 -3.58 -3.07 -15.26
N THR A 95 -4.12 -1.85 -15.29
CA THR A 95 -3.38 -0.65 -14.87
C THR A 95 -4.29 0.40 -14.25
N TRP A 96 -3.72 1.29 -13.44
CA TRP A 96 -4.34 2.48 -12.84
C TRP A 96 -3.26 3.51 -12.53
N ALA A 97 -3.66 4.77 -12.35
CA ALA A 97 -2.74 5.83 -11.94
C ALA A 97 -2.20 5.57 -10.53
N ARG A 98 -0.87 5.61 -10.38
CA ARG A 98 -0.17 5.54 -9.10
C ARG A 98 -0.42 6.81 -8.26
N GLY A 99 -0.49 7.97 -8.92
CA GLY A 99 -0.54 9.28 -8.30
C GLY A 99 -1.78 10.08 -8.70
N ALA A 100 -1.55 11.33 -9.13
CA ALA A 100 -2.57 12.13 -9.79
C ALA A 100 -3.00 11.47 -11.11
N ALA A 101 -4.19 11.80 -11.59
CA ALA A 101 -4.65 11.32 -12.88
C ALA A 101 -3.74 11.86 -13.99
N ASP A 102 -3.44 11.02 -14.98
CA ASP A 102 -2.55 11.35 -16.10
C ASP A 102 -2.99 10.67 -17.40
N HIS A 103 -2.67 11.26 -18.54
CA HIS A 103 -2.99 10.73 -19.85
C HIS A 103 -1.87 9.80 -20.34
N VAL A 104 -2.16 8.51 -20.43
CA VAL A 104 -1.24 7.54 -21.02
C VAL A 104 -1.53 7.33 -22.49
N LYS A 105 -0.47 7.13 -23.28
CA LYS A 105 -0.54 6.74 -24.68
C LYS A 105 -0.12 5.30 -24.85
N PHE A 106 -0.93 4.52 -25.56
CA PHE A 106 -0.64 3.12 -25.89
C PHE A 106 0.14 2.98 -27.21
N GLY A 107 0.25 4.06 -27.99
CA GLY A 107 0.98 4.08 -29.27
C GLY A 107 0.27 3.37 -30.42
N ARG A 108 -0.88 2.75 -30.15
CA ARG A 108 -1.79 2.10 -31.10
C ARG A 108 -3.19 2.10 -30.52
N GLU A 109 -4.19 1.91 -31.38
CA GLU A 109 -5.55 1.66 -30.91
C GLU A 109 -5.62 0.33 -30.14
N VAL A 110 -6.16 0.39 -28.93
CA VAL A 110 -6.39 -0.76 -28.05
C VAL A 110 -7.85 -0.78 -27.61
N ARG A 111 -8.35 -1.98 -27.24
CA ARG A 111 -9.65 -2.11 -26.57
C ARG A 111 -9.46 -1.92 -25.07
N ILE A 112 -10.23 -1.03 -24.48
CA ILE A 112 -10.19 -0.69 -23.06
C ILE A 112 -11.53 -1.07 -22.44
N VAL A 113 -11.47 -1.78 -21.33
CA VAL A 113 -12.62 -2.16 -20.52
C VAL A 113 -12.55 -1.40 -19.21
N ASP A 114 -13.63 -0.71 -18.87
CA ASP A 114 -13.87 -0.29 -17.49
C ASP A 114 -14.46 -1.49 -16.74
N PRO A 115 -13.72 -2.13 -15.82
CA PRO A 115 -14.22 -3.30 -15.11
C PRO A 115 -15.44 -2.96 -14.24
N ILE A 116 -15.57 -1.71 -13.76
CA ILE A 116 -16.62 -1.32 -12.82
C ILE A 116 -17.98 -1.24 -13.53
N THR A 117 -18.00 -0.71 -14.75
CA THR A 117 -19.22 -0.53 -15.55
C THR A 117 -19.43 -1.63 -16.59
N GLY A 118 -18.35 -2.28 -17.03
CA GLY A 118 -18.34 -3.23 -18.15
C GLY A 118 -18.34 -2.56 -19.53
N GLU A 119 -18.20 -1.23 -19.59
CA GLU A 119 -18.09 -0.51 -20.85
C GLU A 119 -16.80 -0.90 -21.58
N VAL A 120 -16.89 -1.06 -22.90
CA VAL A 120 -15.77 -1.36 -23.78
C VAL A 120 -15.69 -0.29 -24.86
N PHE A 121 -14.53 0.32 -25.03
CA PHE A 121 -14.28 1.31 -26.06
C PHE A 121 -12.88 1.12 -26.66
N GLN A 122 -12.64 1.75 -27.81
CA GLN A 122 -11.35 1.74 -28.48
C GLN A 122 -10.72 3.13 -28.39
N SER A 123 -9.42 3.17 -28.08
CA SER A 123 -8.65 4.41 -28.03
C SER A 123 -7.16 4.11 -28.12
N ASP A 124 -6.37 5.08 -28.57
CA ASP A 124 -4.91 5.04 -28.52
C ASP A 124 -4.32 5.65 -27.23
N SER A 125 -5.19 6.22 -26.40
CA SER A 125 -4.84 6.92 -25.17
C SER A 125 -5.99 6.90 -24.15
N HIS A 126 -5.67 7.05 -22.87
CA HIS A 126 -6.68 7.10 -21.82
C HIS A 126 -6.22 7.95 -20.65
N LEU A 127 -7.16 8.64 -20.00
CA LEU A 127 -6.91 9.30 -18.73
C LEU A 127 -6.90 8.24 -17.63
N LEU A 128 -5.72 7.78 -17.22
CA LEU A 128 -5.59 6.92 -16.05
C LEU A 128 -5.97 7.71 -14.80
N THR A 129 -6.86 7.11 -14.01
CA THR A 129 -7.24 7.62 -12.69
C THR A 129 -6.92 6.56 -11.65
N LYS A 130 -7.33 6.78 -10.39
CA LYS A 130 -7.25 5.72 -9.38
C LYS A 130 -8.18 4.53 -9.68
N SER A 131 -9.12 4.64 -10.62
CA SER A 131 -9.92 3.51 -11.09
C SER A 131 -9.08 2.62 -12.02
N PRO A 132 -9.07 1.30 -11.81
CA PRO A 132 -8.37 0.38 -12.70
C PRO A 132 -9.11 0.19 -14.01
N ILE A 133 -8.35 -0.01 -15.09
CA ILE A 133 -8.83 -0.41 -16.41
C ILE A 133 -8.22 -1.74 -16.82
N LEU A 134 -8.88 -2.44 -17.74
CA LEU A 134 -8.30 -3.57 -18.46
C LEU A 134 -8.02 -3.14 -19.90
N VAL A 135 -6.78 -3.22 -20.33
CA VAL A 135 -6.38 -3.01 -21.72
C VAL A 135 -6.20 -4.37 -22.36
N LEU A 136 -7.01 -4.66 -23.38
CA LEU A 136 -7.00 -5.95 -24.08
C LEU A 136 -6.00 -5.90 -25.25
N ASP A 137 -5.68 -7.10 -25.76
CA ASP A 137 -4.82 -7.30 -26.94
C ASP A 137 -3.42 -6.72 -26.76
N VAL A 138 -2.82 -6.89 -25.57
CA VAL A 138 -1.45 -6.46 -25.26
C VAL A 138 -0.46 -7.09 -26.25
N SER A 139 0.45 -6.27 -26.78
CA SER A 139 1.38 -6.68 -27.83
C SER A 139 2.41 -7.69 -27.32
N ASP A 140 3.03 -8.44 -28.23
CA ASP A 140 4.14 -9.35 -27.89
C ASP A 140 5.29 -8.59 -27.21
N ALA A 141 5.63 -7.40 -27.70
CA ALA A 141 6.70 -6.58 -27.15
C ALA A 141 6.42 -6.15 -25.70
N GLU A 142 5.19 -5.74 -25.38
CA GLU A 142 4.78 -5.39 -24.02
C GLU A 142 4.79 -6.62 -23.09
N ALA A 143 4.36 -7.78 -23.59
CA ALA A 143 4.38 -9.02 -22.83
C ALA A 143 5.80 -9.57 -22.58
N GLU A 144 6.69 -9.44 -23.56
CA GLU A 144 8.12 -9.76 -23.41
C GLU A 144 8.80 -8.84 -22.40
N GLU A 145 8.48 -7.54 -22.43
CA GLU A 145 8.96 -6.58 -21.44
C GLU A 145 8.46 -6.95 -20.04
N ALA A 146 7.17 -7.28 -19.89
CA ALA A 146 6.62 -7.77 -18.63
C ALA A 146 7.36 -9.01 -18.13
N GLY A 147 7.65 -9.95 -19.04
CA GLY A 147 8.38 -11.19 -18.76
C GLY A 147 9.75 -10.97 -18.14
N LYS A 148 10.44 -9.86 -18.45
CA LYS A 148 11.73 -9.50 -17.82
C LYS A 148 11.61 -9.19 -16.33
N HIS A 149 10.39 -8.93 -15.87
CA HIS A 149 10.08 -8.62 -14.47
C HIS A 149 9.35 -9.74 -13.74
N LEU A 150 9.09 -10.88 -14.40
CA LEU A 150 8.48 -12.03 -13.75
C LEU A 150 9.35 -12.51 -12.57
N GLY A 151 8.74 -12.65 -11.40
CA GLY A 151 9.41 -13.05 -10.16
C GLY A 151 10.28 -11.97 -9.50
N LYS A 152 10.36 -10.77 -10.07
CA LYS A 152 11.02 -9.63 -9.42
C LYS A 152 10.04 -8.90 -8.50
N PRO A 153 10.53 -8.27 -7.41
CA PRO A 153 9.71 -7.39 -6.59
C PRO A 153 9.00 -6.33 -7.44
N LEU A 154 7.77 -6.00 -7.06
CA LEU A 154 7.12 -4.83 -7.63
C LEU A 154 7.86 -3.58 -7.16
N PRO A 155 8.12 -2.61 -8.04
CA PRO A 155 9.05 -1.52 -7.75
C PRO A 155 8.35 -0.41 -6.97
N TRP A 156 7.74 -0.72 -5.81
CA TRP A 156 6.91 0.18 -4.98
C TRP A 156 7.68 1.39 -4.44
N GLY A 157 8.08 2.30 -5.33
CA GLY A 157 9.05 3.35 -4.99
C GLY A 157 10.52 2.91 -5.00
N GLY A 158 10.82 1.67 -5.43
CA GLY A 158 12.19 1.18 -5.59
C GLY A 158 12.33 -0.34 -5.37
N ASP A 159 13.56 -0.83 -5.46
CA ASP A 159 13.95 -2.18 -5.03
C ASP A 159 14.80 -2.06 -3.77
N PHE A 160 14.26 -2.53 -2.64
CA PHE A 160 14.92 -2.46 -1.33
C PHE A 160 15.45 -3.82 -0.86
N SER A 161 15.48 -4.83 -1.73
CA SER A 161 15.92 -6.20 -1.40
C SER A 161 17.34 -6.26 -0.85
N ASN A 162 18.23 -5.44 -1.39
CA ASN A 162 19.65 -5.37 -1.00
C ASN A 162 19.98 -4.19 -0.08
N SER A 163 18.98 -3.45 0.39
CA SER A 163 19.20 -2.28 1.26
C SER A 163 19.56 -2.72 2.68
N GLU A 164 20.51 -2.00 3.30
CA GLU A 164 20.83 -2.16 4.73
C GLU A 164 19.80 -1.46 5.63
N SER A 165 19.17 -0.40 5.12
CA SER A 165 18.15 0.37 5.84
C SER A 165 17.04 0.89 4.91
N VAL A 166 15.85 1.07 5.48
CA VAL A 166 14.72 1.81 4.89
C VAL A 166 14.30 2.93 5.81
N SER A 167 13.73 3.99 5.26
CA SER A 167 13.40 5.18 6.04
C SER A 167 12.22 5.96 5.47
N ILE A 168 11.58 6.74 6.33
CA ILE A 168 10.70 7.83 5.92
C ILE A 168 11.18 9.11 6.59
N THR A 169 11.29 10.18 5.80
CA THR A 169 11.52 11.53 6.31
C THR A 169 10.28 12.38 6.06
N MET A 170 9.77 12.99 7.12
CA MET A 170 8.58 13.84 7.03
C MET A 170 8.98 15.18 6.39
N GLY A 171 8.19 15.62 5.40
CA GLY A 171 8.53 16.69 4.46
C GLY A 171 7.26 17.22 3.78
N ASP A 172 7.33 18.41 3.18
CA ASP A 172 6.22 18.96 2.36
C ASP A 172 5.75 17.98 1.27
N ARG A 173 6.70 17.17 0.77
CA ARG A 173 6.45 15.88 0.15
C ARG A 173 7.26 14.87 0.95
N GLY A 174 6.61 14.08 1.79
CA GLY A 174 7.30 13.06 2.58
C GLY A 174 8.19 12.20 1.69
N GLU A 175 9.41 11.91 2.14
CA GLU A 175 10.33 11.08 1.39
C GLU A 175 10.31 9.66 1.94
N GLU A 176 9.58 8.79 1.25
CA GLU A 176 9.51 7.35 1.54
C GLU A 176 10.61 6.60 0.80
N ARG A 177 11.46 5.88 1.53
CA ARG A 177 12.55 5.03 1.00
C ARG A 177 12.40 3.62 1.55
N GLY A 178 11.40 2.89 1.07
CA GLY A 178 11.08 1.52 1.48
C GLY A 178 10.43 1.41 2.86
N LEU A 179 10.05 2.54 3.46
CA LEU A 179 9.23 2.63 4.65
C LEU A 179 8.09 3.60 4.36
N HIS A 180 6.87 3.14 4.64
CA HIS A 180 5.63 3.81 4.27
C HIS A 180 4.75 4.00 5.48
N THR A 181 3.78 4.91 5.38
CA THR A 181 2.76 5.07 6.43
C THR A 181 1.39 4.60 5.95
N LEU A 182 0.65 3.90 6.80
CA LEU A 182 -0.67 3.35 6.43
C LEU A 182 -1.71 4.43 6.08
N SER A 183 -1.50 5.66 6.57
CA SER A 183 -2.44 6.77 6.40
C SER A 183 -2.29 7.49 5.06
N GLY A 184 -1.20 7.30 4.31
CA GLY A 184 -0.91 8.05 3.07
C GLY A 184 -0.98 9.58 3.23
N ASP A 185 -0.84 10.30 2.12
CA ASP A 185 -0.85 11.78 2.08
C ASP A 185 -2.18 12.40 2.57
N ALA A 186 -3.27 11.62 2.60
CA ALA A 186 -4.62 12.13 2.82
C ALA A 186 -5.01 12.34 4.30
N LEU A 187 -4.18 11.90 5.26
CA LEU A 187 -4.57 11.84 6.68
C LEU A 187 -3.66 12.65 7.62
N ALA A 188 -2.52 13.13 7.13
CA ALA A 188 -1.59 13.92 7.93
C ALA A 188 -0.70 14.78 7.02
N GLU A 189 -1.18 15.98 6.66
CA GLU A 189 -0.32 16.97 6.02
C GLU A 189 0.91 17.20 6.90
N ALA A 190 2.07 17.35 6.26
CA ALA A 190 3.27 17.76 6.97
C ALA A 190 3.00 19.10 7.67
N VAL A 191 3.29 19.15 8.96
CA VAL A 191 3.21 20.37 9.75
C VAL A 191 4.58 21.02 9.76
N VAL A 192 4.62 22.35 9.63
CA VAL A 192 5.84 23.10 9.89
C VAL A 192 5.99 23.22 11.40
N ALA A 193 6.95 22.50 11.96
CA ALA A 193 7.26 22.51 13.38
C ALA A 193 8.75 22.83 13.57
N TYR A 194 9.07 23.82 14.41
CA TYR A 194 10.45 24.22 14.71
C TYR A 194 11.33 24.54 13.48
N GLY A 195 10.74 25.15 12.45
CA GLY A 195 11.45 25.57 11.24
C GLY A 195 11.73 24.46 10.23
N GLY A 196 11.13 23.27 10.39
CA GLY A 196 11.17 22.19 9.42
C GLY A 196 9.86 21.41 9.35
N SER A 197 9.70 20.61 8.31
CA SER A 197 8.53 19.76 8.14
C SER A 197 8.58 18.56 9.10
N ALA A 198 7.44 18.20 9.67
CA ALA A 198 7.28 17.06 10.55
C ALA A 198 5.87 16.47 10.40
N ARG A 199 5.61 15.33 11.04
CA ARG A 199 4.27 14.73 11.15
C ARG A 199 3.78 14.79 12.59
N ALA A 200 2.55 15.21 12.82
CA ALA A 200 1.96 15.19 14.16
C ALA A 200 1.76 13.74 14.64
N GLY A 201 2.04 13.48 15.91
CA GLY A 201 1.80 12.20 16.57
C GLY A 201 0.31 11.88 16.71
N SER A 202 -0.55 12.90 16.70
CA SER A 202 -1.99 12.82 16.92
C SER A 202 -2.82 12.49 15.67
N VAL A 203 -2.24 11.74 14.73
CA VAL A 203 -2.92 11.37 13.49
C VAL A 203 -4.03 10.33 13.74
N PRO A 204 -5.19 10.44 13.08
CA PRO A 204 -6.26 9.45 13.21
C PRO A 204 -5.76 8.04 12.81
N GLY A 205 -5.97 7.06 13.68
CA GLY A 205 -5.49 5.69 13.49
C GLY A 205 -4.06 5.44 14.00
N GLY A 206 -3.36 6.46 14.50
CA GLY A 206 -2.01 6.35 15.05
C GLY A 206 -0.90 6.38 13.99
N ASN A 207 0.35 6.36 14.45
CA ASN A 207 1.51 6.31 13.56
C ASN A 207 1.84 4.85 13.26
N LEU A 208 1.30 4.36 12.15
CA LEU A 208 1.45 2.98 11.68
C LEU A 208 2.33 2.95 10.44
N PHE A 209 3.30 2.03 10.43
CA PHE A 209 4.34 1.94 9.42
C PHE A 209 4.32 0.59 8.72
N VAL A 210 4.49 0.62 7.40
CA VAL A 210 4.62 -0.55 6.53
C VAL A 210 6.03 -0.54 5.95
N VAL A 211 6.75 -1.63 6.17
CA VAL A 211 8.09 -1.87 5.63
C VAL A 211 7.94 -2.51 4.26
N ASP A 212 8.75 -2.07 3.29
CA ASP A 212 8.76 -2.66 1.96
C ASP A 212 9.05 -4.18 2.05
N PRO A 213 8.24 -5.03 1.42
CA PRO A 213 8.39 -6.48 1.53
C PRO A 213 9.66 -6.99 0.87
N GLY A 214 10.29 -6.23 -0.02
CA GLY A 214 11.63 -6.55 -0.53
C GLY A 214 12.68 -6.37 0.55
N PHE A 215 12.58 -5.35 1.41
CA PHE A 215 13.53 -5.11 2.48
C PHE A 215 13.51 -6.22 3.55
N LEU A 216 12.34 -6.57 4.10
CA LEU A 216 12.22 -7.60 5.13
C LEU A 216 11.06 -8.56 4.79
N SER A 217 11.36 -9.62 4.04
CA SER A 217 10.37 -10.58 3.53
C SER A 217 10.37 -11.86 4.36
N TYR A 218 9.38 -12.05 5.23
CA TYR A 218 9.09 -13.29 5.98
C TYR A 218 10.21 -13.86 6.90
N ASP A 219 11.47 -13.49 6.69
CA ASP A 219 12.65 -13.91 7.42
C ASP A 219 12.87 -13.02 8.64
N ALA A 220 13.09 -13.65 9.79
CA ALA A 220 13.47 -12.96 11.02
C ALA A 220 14.95 -12.57 10.96
N THR A 221 15.22 -11.39 10.41
CA THR A 221 16.52 -10.71 10.55
C THR A 221 16.40 -9.69 11.68
N PRO A 222 17.25 -9.73 12.72
CA PRO A 222 17.23 -8.69 13.75
C PRO A 222 17.34 -7.29 13.14
N ILE A 223 16.59 -6.34 13.67
CA ILE A 223 16.56 -4.95 13.18
C ILE A 223 16.73 -3.95 14.31
N GLU A 224 17.11 -2.75 13.94
CA GLU A 224 17.03 -1.56 14.78
C GLU A 224 16.05 -0.55 14.17
N ILE A 225 15.14 -0.05 14.98
CA ILE A 225 14.23 1.03 14.62
C ILE A 225 14.66 2.30 15.35
N ARG A 226 14.86 3.39 14.59
CA ARG A 226 15.14 4.73 15.12
C ARG A 226 14.01 5.68 14.74
N VAL A 227 13.58 6.51 15.68
CA VAL A 227 12.55 7.53 15.47
C VAL A 227 13.04 8.86 16.02
N GLU A 228 13.06 9.89 15.19
CA GLU A 228 13.31 11.27 15.62
C GLU A 228 11.99 11.95 15.98
N VAL A 229 11.87 12.37 17.24
CA VAL A 229 10.64 12.96 17.80
C VAL A 229 10.91 14.21 18.63
N ARG A 230 9.91 15.06 18.77
CA ARG A 230 9.95 16.25 19.62
C ARG A 230 8.56 16.57 20.14
N ARG A 231 8.43 17.03 21.39
CA ARG A 231 7.14 17.50 21.91
C ARG A 231 6.61 18.70 21.12
N ASN A 232 5.30 18.94 21.22
CA ASN A 232 4.69 20.14 20.67
C ASN A 232 5.17 21.43 21.35
N GLU A 233 4.74 22.58 20.83
CA GLU A 233 5.17 23.91 21.27
C GLU A 233 4.76 24.19 22.73
N ALA A 234 3.64 23.64 23.17
CA ALA A 234 3.18 23.70 24.56
C ALA A 234 4.03 22.85 25.52
N ASN A 235 4.94 22.02 25.00
CA ASN A 235 5.77 21.08 25.73
C ASN A 235 4.97 20.07 26.56
N ASP A 236 3.80 19.68 26.04
CA ASP A 236 2.89 18.74 26.69
C ASP A 236 3.61 17.41 26.99
N ASN A 237 3.22 16.74 28.08
CA ASN A 237 3.74 15.41 28.35
C ASN A 237 3.34 14.45 27.23
N ALA A 238 4.33 13.87 26.57
CA ALA A 238 4.14 13.05 25.39
C ALA A 238 5.07 11.83 25.42
N GLY A 239 4.62 10.75 24.79
CA GLY A 239 5.32 9.49 24.80
C GLY A 239 4.56 8.40 24.06
N PHE A 240 5.22 7.26 23.93
CA PHE A 240 4.67 6.11 23.26
C PHE A 240 5.45 4.84 23.59
N LYS A 241 4.85 3.69 23.32
CA LYS A 241 5.53 2.41 23.16
C LYS A 241 5.62 2.06 21.67
N LEU A 242 6.62 1.26 21.30
CA LEU A 242 6.73 0.71 19.95
C LEU A 242 6.10 -0.68 19.93
N ASP A 243 5.00 -0.83 19.20
CA ASP A 243 4.36 -2.11 18.94
C ASP A 243 4.80 -2.62 17.56
N TYR A 244 5.16 -3.90 17.43
CA TYR A 244 5.69 -4.49 16.20
C TYR A 244 5.19 -5.91 15.96
N GLU A 245 5.19 -6.33 14.70
CA GLU A 245 4.79 -7.66 14.26
C GLU A 245 5.93 -8.67 14.47
N SER A 246 5.62 -9.76 15.18
CA SER A 246 6.52 -10.88 15.46
C SER A 246 5.87 -12.22 15.14
N SER A 247 6.63 -13.30 15.22
CA SER A 247 6.12 -14.66 15.02
C SER A 247 5.14 -15.16 16.08
N GLN A 248 5.02 -14.43 17.20
CA GLN A 248 4.03 -14.72 18.24
C GLN A 248 2.88 -13.70 18.24
N GLY A 249 2.73 -12.93 17.16
CA GLY A 249 1.77 -11.84 17.04
C GLY A 249 2.38 -10.48 17.37
N LEU A 250 1.54 -9.51 17.71
CA LEU A 250 1.97 -8.15 18.01
C LEU A 250 2.67 -8.09 19.39
N LYS A 251 3.90 -7.58 19.43
CA LYS A 251 4.70 -7.38 20.64
C LYS A 251 5.01 -5.91 20.86
N SER A 252 5.31 -5.53 22.10
CA SER A 252 5.88 -4.21 22.40
C SER A 252 7.39 -4.33 22.61
N ALA A 253 8.17 -3.49 21.94
CA ALA A 253 9.63 -3.45 22.10
C ALA A 253 10.00 -2.57 23.31
N GLY A 254 10.70 -3.15 24.29
CA GLY A 254 11.13 -2.45 25.49
C GLY A 254 9.95 -1.97 26.35
N GLY A 255 10.03 -0.72 26.83
CA GLY A 255 9.00 -0.08 27.66
C GLY A 255 8.51 1.24 27.08
N TRP A 256 7.78 2.00 27.90
CA TRP A 256 7.31 3.34 27.53
C TRP A 256 8.48 4.30 27.31
N TYR A 257 8.46 5.02 26.18
CA TYR A 257 9.38 6.12 25.90
C TYR A 257 8.68 7.46 26.15
N THR A 258 9.11 8.17 27.19
CA THR A 258 8.70 9.56 27.43
C THR A 258 9.62 10.48 26.64
N ILE A 259 9.05 11.29 25.75
CA ILE A 259 9.82 12.30 25.01
C ILE A 259 10.30 13.35 26.02
N PRO A 260 11.59 13.70 26.12
CA PRO A 260 12.11 14.52 27.21
C PRO A 260 11.51 15.94 27.28
N ASP A 261 11.65 16.73 26.21
CA ASP A 261 11.19 18.11 26.12
C ASP A 261 10.95 18.54 24.67
N ASN A 262 10.73 19.84 24.48
CA ASN A 262 10.57 20.48 23.18
C ASN A 262 11.74 21.39 22.79
N ARG A 263 12.93 21.24 23.39
CA ARG A 263 14.11 22.09 23.11
C ARG A 263 14.89 21.64 21.88
N GLU A 264 14.95 20.34 21.66
CA GLU A 264 15.63 19.71 20.53
C GLU A 264 14.88 18.48 20.03
N TRP A 265 15.33 17.92 18.91
CA TRP A 265 14.85 16.63 18.42
C TRP A 265 15.54 15.51 19.20
N HIS A 266 14.74 14.56 19.68
CA HIS A 266 15.20 13.42 20.47
C HIS A 266 15.12 12.15 19.63
N THR A 267 16.12 11.27 19.75
CA THR A 267 16.12 9.98 19.05
C THR A 267 15.76 8.86 20.01
N ALA A 268 14.69 8.14 19.68
CA ALA A 268 14.34 6.91 20.36
C ALA A 268 14.77 5.70 19.51
N THR A 269 15.34 4.67 20.14
CA THR A 269 15.94 3.52 19.45
C THR A 269 15.48 2.21 20.09
N TRP A 270 15.09 1.25 19.28
CA TRP A 270 14.73 -0.11 19.69
C TRP A 270 15.47 -1.13 18.85
N ARG A 271 16.00 -2.15 19.52
CA ARG A 271 16.53 -3.35 18.88
C ARG A 271 15.48 -4.46 18.97
N ILE A 272 15.18 -5.10 17.85
CA ILE A 272 14.16 -6.13 17.70
C ILE A 272 14.83 -7.38 17.15
N GLU A 273 14.79 -8.47 17.92
CA GLU A 273 15.49 -9.71 17.56
C GLU A 273 14.64 -10.64 16.69
N ASP A 274 13.31 -10.53 16.78
CA ASP A 274 12.36 -11.47 16.16
C ASP A 274 11.29 -10.78 15.30
N PRO A 275 11.65 -9.80 14.43
CA PRO A 275 10.66 -9.18 13.57
C PRO A 275 10.10 -10.22 12.58
N GLN A 276 8.79 -10.23 12.38
CA GLN A 276 8.15 -11.01 11.32
C GLN A 276 7.12 -10.11 10.62
N PHE A 277 7.63 -9.26 9.73
CA PHE A 277 6.86 -8.20 9.07
C PHE A 277 6.08 -8.74 7.87
N VAL A 278 5.09 -9.59 8.15
CA VAL A 278 4.23 -10.24 7.12
C VAL A 278 2.95 -9.46 6.85
N ASN A 279 2.80 -8.29 7.48
CA ASN A 279 1.72 -7.34 7.28
C ASN A 279 0.34 -7.87 7.69
N TYR A 280 0.30 -8.73 8.72
CA TYR A 280 -0.92 -9.41 9.19
C TYR A 280 -2.05 -8.43 9.55
N TRP A 281 -1.70 -7.25 10.10
CA TRP A 281 -2.66 -6.21 10.50
C TRP A 281 -2.73 -5.03 9.52
N GLY A 282 -2.11 -5.14 8.34
CA GLY A 282 -1.98 -4.03 7.39
C GLY A 282 -0.91 -2.99 7.77
N TYR A 283 -0.14 -3.23 8.84
CA TYR A 283 1.09 -2.52 9.18
C TYR A 283 2.06 -3.48 9.89
N ASN A 284 3.33 -3.10 9.96
CA ASN A 284 4.38 -3.91 10.57
C ASN A 284 4.79 -3.42 11.96
N PHE A 285 4.77 -2.11 12.19
CA PHE A 285 4.97 -1.55 13.53
C PHE A 285 4.25 -0.21 13.68
N GLY A 286 4.08 0.24 14.91
CA GLY A 286 3.44 1.51 15.21
C GLY A 286 3.89 2.13 16.53
N LEU A 287 3.66 3.44 16.65
CA LEU A 287 3.90 4.20 17.88
C LEU A 287 2.58 4.40 18.60
N ASN A 288 2.42 3.72 19.73
CA ASN A 288 1.18 3.70 20.50
C ASN A 288 1.29 4.62 21.72
N SER A 289 0.46 5.66 21.75
CA SER A 289 0.47 6.73 22.75
C SER A 289 -0.71 6.67 23.73
N ASP A 290 -1.25 5.48 23.97
CA ASP A 290 -2.45 5.24 24.79
C ASP A 290 -3.64 6.11 24.34
N GLY A 291 -3.94 6.03 23.05
CA GLY A 291 -4.97 6.84 22.40
C GLY A 291 -4.54 8.30 22.24
N ASN A 292 -5.39 9.22 22.71
CA ASN A 292 -5.19 10.67 22.54
C ASN A 292 -4.47 11.35 23.72
N GLN A 293 -3.99 10.57 24.69
CA GLN A 293 -3.45 11.12 25.93
C GLN A 293 -2.03 11.66 25.76
N TYR A 294 -1.14 10.91 25.09
CA TYR A 294 0.29 11.23 25.00
C TYR A 294 0.79 11.46 23.58
N ASN A 295 -0.12 11.75 22.64
CA ASN A 295 0.18 11.90 21.21
C ASN A 295 0.58 13.33 20.78
N ARG A 296 0.84 14.23 21.74
CA ARG A 296 1.19 15.64 21.52
C ARG A 296 2.68 15.83 21.21
N TYR A 297 3.11 15.22 20.11
CA TYR A 297 4.49 15.30 19.62
C TYR A 297 4.53 15.38 18.10
N TYR A 298 5.73 15.58 17.56
CA TYR A 298 6.06 15.54 16.15
C TYR A 298 7.07 14.44 15.87
N ILE A 299 6.97 13.84 14.69
CA ILE A 299 7.91 12.87 14.14
C ILE A 299 8.60 13.53 12.95
N ARG A 300 9.92 13.49 12.92
CA ARG A 300 10.71 14.02 11.80
C ARG A 300 11.14 12.91 10.85
N SER A 301 11.59 11.79 11.37
CA SER A 301 12.04 10.67 10.57
C SER A 301 11.87 9.35 11.32
N VAL A 302 11.73 8.27 10.56
CA VAL A 302 11.80 6.89 11.05
C VAL A 302 12.74 6.11 10.15
N THR A 303 13.60 5.29 10.74
CA THR A 303 14.53 4.42 10.02
C THR A 303 14.46 3.02 10.59
N VAL A 304 14.46 2.02 9.72
CA VAL A 304 14.61 0.60 10.06
C VAL A 304 15.89 0.10 9.42
N THR A 305 16.77 -0.50 10.22
CA THR A 305 18.09 -0.98 9.78
C THR A 305 18.23 -2.46 10.10
N LYS A 306 18.68 -3.27 9.14
CA LYS A 306 19.06 -4.67 9.39
C LYS A 306 20.31 -4.70 10.24
N LEU A 307 20.28 -5.46 11.31
CA LEU A 307 21.47 -5.74 12.11
C LEU A 307 22.20 -6.92 11.49
N LYS A 308 23.50 -6.74 11.22
CA LYS A 308 24.35 -7.84 10.76
C LYS A 308 24.37 -8.92 11.86
N PRO A 309 24.24 -10.21 11.49
CA PRO A 309 24.37 -11.30 12.44
C PRO A 309 25.74 -11.32 13.10
#